data_AF-A0A0N8PW46-F1
#
_entry.id   AF-A0A0N8PW46-F1
#
_cell.length_a   1.000
_cell.length_b   1.000
_cell.length_c   1.000
_cell.angle_alpha   90.00
_cell.angle_beta   90.00
_cell.angle_gamma   90.00
#
_symmetry.space_group_name_H-M   'P 1'
#
loop_
_entity.id
_entity.type
_entity.pdbx_description
1 polymer ?
#
loop_
_entity_poly.entity_id
_entity_poly.type
_entity_poly.pdbx_seq_one_letter_code
_entity_poly.pdbx_strand_id
1 'polypeptide(L)' 'MVYRKPRVMVINPKWMRSAGKRDAEFFAEKVNAAFIWDINLENLLKAIDEAKKKKAPVFANGVEKLAEVILEF' A
#
# COMPACT_ATOMS: atom_id res chain seq x y z
N MET A 1 4.87 0.35 -6.68
CA MET A 1 4.18 -0.90 -7.08
C MET A 1 4.84 -1.46 -8.33
N VAL A 2 4.94 -0.64 -9.38
CA VAL A 2 5.61 -0.92 -10.67
C VAL A 2 7.00 -1.56 -10.52
N TYR A 3 7.86 -1.02 -9.64
CA TYR A 3 9.22 -1.53 -9.43
C TYR A 3 9.34 -2.77 -8.52
N ARG A 4 8.20 -3.30 -8.03
CA ARG A 4 8.11 -4.54 -7.25
C ARG A 4 9.06 -4.63 -6.04
N LYS A 5 9.33 -3.50 -5.40
CA LYS A 5 10.14 -3.44 -4.17
C LYS A 5 9.28 -3.70 -2.92
N PRO A 6 9.86 -4.30 -1.86
CA PRO A 6 9.37 -4.21 -0.50
C PRO A 6 9.08 -2.76 -0.09
N ARG A 7 8.00 -2.54 0.67
CA ARG A 7 7.54 -1.19 1.02
C ARG A 7 7.07 -1.13 2.46
N VAL A 8 7.43 -0.02 3.10
CA VAL A 8 6.81 0.46 4.33
C VAL A 8 5.91 1.63 3.96
N MET A 9 4.68 1.60 4.46
CA MET A 9 3.72 2.66 4.29
C MET A 9 3.51 3.36 5.63
N VAL A 10 3.71 4.68 5.60
CA VAL A 10 3.57 5.55 6.75
C VAL A 10 2.52 6.58 6.41
N ILE A 11 1.55 6.75 7.28
CA ILE A 11 0.58 7.85 7.17
C ILE A 11 0.99 8.97 8.10
N ASN A 12 0.96 10.20 7.58
CA ASN A 12 1.25 11.38 8.36
C ASN A 12 0.09 11.64 9.33
N PRO A 13 0.30 11.61 10.66
CA PRO A 13 -0.76 11.81 11.65
C PRO A 13 -1.42 13.20 11.57
N LYS A 14 -0.75 14.19 10.97
CA LYS A 14 -1.25 15.56 10.82
C LYS A 14 -2.21 15.74 9.65
N TRP A 15 -2.35 14.75 8.77
CA TRP A 15 -3.27 14.83 7.65
C TRP A 15 -4.70 14.63 8.11
N MET A 16 -5.51 15.69 8.00
CA MET A 16 -6.93 15.69 8.39
C MET A 16 -7.90 15.74 7.21
N ARG A 17 -7.42 16.03 5.99
CA ARG A 17 -8.27 16.26 4.79
C ARG A 17 -8.01 15.29 3.63
N SER A 18 -7.18 14.27 3.85
CA SER A 18 -6.87 13.22 2.88
C SER A 18 -7.36 11.86 3.39
N ALA A 19 -7.00 10.77 2.69
CA ALA A 19 -7.22 9.40 3.14
C ALA A 19 -6.87 9.23 4.64
N GLY A 20 -7.83 8.71 5.41
CA GLY A 20 -7.67 8.50 6.83
C GLY A 20 -6.81 7.29 7.14
N LYS A 21 -6.58 7.02 8.43
CA LYS A 21 -5.87 5.81 8.89
C LYS A 21 -6.44 4.54 8.28
N ARG A 22 -7.78 4.43 8.25
CA ARG A 22 -8.46 3.22 7.80
C ARG A 22 -8.28 2.96 6.30
N ASP A 23 -8.37 4.00 5.48
CA ASP A 23 -8.12 3.90 4.04
C ASP A 23 -6.67 3.52 3.75
N ALA A 24 -5.74 4.07 4.55
CA ALA A 24 -4.33 3.77 4.47
C ALA A 24 -4.01 2.30 4.85
N GLU A 25 -4.69 1.76 5.87
CA GLU A 25 -4.61 0.34 6.24
C GLU A 25 -5.06 -0.57 5.08
N PHE A 26 -6.24 -0.31 4.50
CA PHE A 26 -6.75 -1.08 3.37
C PHE A 26 -5.83 -0.99 2.14
N PHE A 27 -5.28 0.20 1.87
CA PHE A 27 -4.34 0.34 0.78
C PHE A 27 -3.04 -0.43 1.06
N ALA A 28 -2.50 -0.37 2.27
CA ALA A 28 -1.31 -1.12 2.65
C ALA A 28 -1.51 -2.64 2.49
N GLU A 29 -2.68 -3.16 2.87
CA GLU A 29 -3.07 -4.55 2.68
C GLU A 29 -3.12 -4.91 1.18
N LYS A 30 -3.87 -4.15 0.38
CA LYS A 30 -3.98 -4.35 -1.08
C LYS A 30 -2.63 -4.41 -1.77
N VAL A 31 -1.67 -3.62 -1.29
CA VAL A 31 -0.33 -3.51 -1.88
C VAL A 31 0.72 -4.36 -1.17
N ASN A 32 0.30 -5.15 -0.19
CA ASN A 32 1.13 -5.99 0.67
C ASN A 32 2.35 -5.24 1.23
N ALA A 33 2.12 -4.04 1.78
CA ALA A 33 3.13 -3.25 2.47
C ALA A 33 3.10 -3.51 3.98
N ALA A 34 4.21 -3.26 4.68
CA ALA A 34 4.18 -3.08 6.13
C ALA A 34 3.59 -1.69 6.43
N PHE A 35 2.68 -1.59 7.39
CA PHE A 35 1.99 -0.33 7.71
C PHE A 35 2.30 0.13 9.12
N ILE A 36 2.63 1.41 9.26
CA ILE A 36 2.78 2.05 10.57
C ILE A 36 2.06 3.39 10.61
N TRP A 37 1.38 3.65 11.73
CA TRP A 37 0.76 4.93 12.05
C TRP A 37 1.56 5.71 13.09
N ASP A 38 2.13 5.00 14.07
CA ASP A 38 2.94 5.59 15.13
C ASP A 38 4.42 5.64 14.73
N ILE A 39 4.88 6.84 14.38
CA ILE A 39 6.21 7.07 13.81
C ILE A 39 7.23 7.23 14.93
N ASN A 40 7.94 6.17 15.23
CA ASN A 40 9.16 6.19 16.03
C ASN A 40 10.21 5.24 15.43
N LEU A 41 11.46 5.35 15.87
CA LEU A 41 12.59 4.61 15.30
C LEU A 41 12.38 3.09 15.40
N GLU A 42 11.89 2.60 16.54
CA GLU A 42 11.69 1.17 16.78
C GLU A 42 10.63 0.59 15.83
N ASN A 43 9.49 1.26 15.72
CA ASN A 43 8.41 0.86 14.81
C ASN A 43 8.85 0.88 13.35
N LEU A 44 9.65 1.88 12.96
CA LEU A 44 10.16 1.98 11.60
C LEU A 44 11.12 0.82 11.26
N LEU A 45 12.05 0.49 12.17
CA LEU A 45 12.98 -0.63 11.98
C LEU A 45 12.23 -1.97 11.88
N LYS A 46 11.26 -2.22 12.78
CA LYS A 46 10.41 -3.42 12.73
C LYS A 46 9.65 -3.52 11.41
N ALA A 47 9.07 -2.41 10.95
CA ALA A 47 8.33 -2.37 9.69
C ALA A 47 9.23 -2.61 8.46
N ILE A 48 10.47 -2.12 8.47
CA ILE A 48 11.44 -2.39 7.40
C ILE A 48 11.74 -3.89 7.32
N ASP A 49 11.97 -4.55 8.46
CA ASP A 49 12.26 -5.98 8.50
C ASP A 49 11.04 -6.85 8.14
N GLU A 50 9.84 -6.43 8.51
CA GLU A 50 8.59 -7.03 8.03
C GLU A 50 8.44 -6.88 6.52
N ALA A 51 8.67 -5.66 5.99
CA ALA A 51 8.54 -5.38 4.57
C ALA A 51 9.47 -6.25 3.73
N LYS A 52 10.72 -6.47 4.17
CA LYS A 52 11.69 -7.35 3.47
C LYS A 52 11.18 -8.78 3.29
N LYS A 53 10.33 -9.27 4.21
CA LYS A 53 9.74 -10.63 4.17
C LYS A 53 8.51 -10.70 3.25
N LYS A 54 7.91 -9.57 2.88
CA LYS A 54 6.70 -9.52 2.05
C LYS A 54 7.03 -9.62 0.57
N LYS A 55 6.31 -10.49 -0.15
CA LYS A 55 6.39 -10.61 -1.60
C LYS A 55 5.58 -9.50 -2.28
N ALA A 56 6.18 -8.84 -3.26
CA ALA A 56 5.48 -7.81 -4.03
C ALA A 56 4.30 -8.42 -4.82
N PRO A 57 3.07 -7.88 -4.66
CA PRO A 57 1.91 -8.39 -5.36
C PRO A 57 2.00 -8.08 -6.86
N VAL A 58 1.40 -8.95 -7.66
CA VAL A 58 1.20 -8.74 -9.10
C VAL A 58 -0.24 -8.29 -9.29
N PHE A 59 -0.43 -7.16 -9.95
CA PHE A 59 -1.75 -6.62 -10.23
C PHE A 59 -2.14 -6.94 -11.66
N ALA A 60 -3.43 -7.17 -11.87
CA ALA A 60 -3.99 -7.24 -13.22
C ALA A 60 -3.80 -5.91 -13.94
N ASN A 61 -3.79 -5.96 -15.27
CA ASN A 61 -3.83 -4.76 -16.10
C ASN A 61 -5.19 -4.07 -15.94
N GLY A 62 -5.22 -2.98 -15.20
CA GLY A 62 -6.45 -2.24 -14.95
C GLY A 62 -7.01 -1.55 -16.19
N VAL A 63 -6.16 -1.19 -17.15
CA VAL A 63 -6.58 -0.53 -18.39
C VAL A 63 -7.30 -1.52 -19.30
N GLU A 64 -6.73 -2.71 -19.45
CA GLU A 64 -7.33 -3.81 -20.22
C GLU A 64 -8.69 -4.21 -19.65
N LYS A 65 -8.76 -4.48 -18.34
CA LYS A 65 -10.03 -4.80 -17.67
C LYS A 65 -11.06 -3.69 -17.80
N LEU A 66 -10.65 -2.42 -17.73
CA LEU A 66 -11.58 -1.31 -17.88
C LEU A 66 -12.10 -1.21 -19.33
N ALA A 67 -11.24 -1.43 -20.32
CA ALA A 67 -11.63 -1.42 -21.72
C ALA A 67 -12.62 -2.55 -22.04
N GLU A 68 -12.40 -3.76 -21.51
CA GLU A 68 -13.34 -4.89 -21.62
C GLU A 68 -14.73 -4.49 -21.09
N VAL A 69 -14.81 -3.96 -19.87
CA VAL A 69 -16.09 -3.56 -19.26
C VAL A 69 -16.80 -2.48 -20.08
N ILE A 70 -16.07 -1.49 -20.63
CA ILE A 70 -16.67 -0.43 -21.45
C ILE A 70 -17.20 -0.96 -22.78
N LEU A 71 -16.53 -1.93 -23.41
CA LEU A 71 -16.97 -2.52 -24.67
C LEU A 71 -18.15 -3.50 -24.50
N GLU A 72 -18.36 -4.02 -23.29
CA GLU A 72 -19.51 -4.85 -22.93
C GLU A 72 -20.77 -4.03 -22.54
N PHE A 73 -20.65 -2.70 -22.43
CA PHE A 73 -21.76 -1.77 -22.18
C PHE A 73 -22.50 -1.38 -23.48
#